data_AF-A0A9E4I821-F1
#
_entry.id   AF-A0A9E4I821-F1
#
_cell.length_a   1.000
_cell.length_b   1.000
_cell.length_c   1.000
_cell.angle_alpha   90.00
_cell.angle_beta   90.00
_cell.angle_gamma   90.00
#
_symmetry.space_group_name_H-M   'P 1'
#
loop_
_entity.id
_entity.type
_entity.pdbx_description
1 polymer ?
#
loop_
_entity_poly.entity_id
_entity_poly.type
_entity_poly.pdbx_seq_one_letter_code
_entity_poly.pdbx_strand_id
1 'polypeptide(L)'
;VGHEIAGRLVDGTPVVVEPVTPCGQRCAFCDGGDYNLCPTSVRQVLGIGADGGMAEYVAADAAGIVPLPGIGDGLGDASLVEPLAVCAHGLRLADAGAGGSRVLVIGGGALGLCAAAAARHLGLDVAVQARHEAQRVAAGRIGASEPDDGRYDLVVDAAGSPEALAEAARRARRGGTVLLLANYWGTDIVLPGGSVMFKELRILTGIMYGRGPGGRDIETAAAVLEANPEVARAIVTHRFPLDAAAEAFEAAARRAEGAIKVILVPAAS
;
A
#
# COMPACT_ATOMS: atom_id res chain seq x y z
N VAL A 1 9.31 -2.46 -15.34
CA VAL A 1 9.08 -2.53 -13.87
C VAL A 1 9.15 -1.12 -13.28
N GLY A 2 8.55 -0.88 -12.12
CA GLY A 2 8.53 0.44 -11.47
C GLY A 2 7.18 1.14 -11.64
N HIS A 3 6.15 0.63 -10.99
CA HIS A 3 4.80 1.25 -10.96
C HIS A 3 4.66 2.29 -9.84
N GLU A 4 5.59 2.31 -8.88
CA GLU A 4 5.65 3.31 -7.81
C GLU A 4 6.52 4.49 -8.25
N ILE A 5 5.91 5.45 -8.94
CA ILE A 5 6.63 6.49 -9.69
C ILE A 5 6.45 7.86 -9.02
N ALA A 6 7.57 8.50 -8.69
CA ALA A 6 7.64 9.89 -8.28
C ALA A 6 8.68 10.64 -9.12
N GLY A 7 8.40 11.88 -9.49
CA GLY A 7 9.22 12.64 -10.42
C GLY A 7 8.91 14.13 -10.41
N ARG A 8 9.62 14.88 -11.26
CA ARG A 8 9.29 16.28 -11.55
C ARG A 8 8.81 16.40 -12.98
N LEU A 9 7.79 17.22 -13.20
CA LEU A 9 7.47 17.71 -14.54
C LEU A 9 8.60 18.62 -15.05
N VAL A 10 8.58 18.92 -16.34
CA VAL A 10 9.58 19.79 -16.99
C VAL A 10 9.64 21.19 -16.36
N ASP A 11 8.53 21.68 -15.80
CA ASP A 11 8.46 22.95 -15.08
C ASP A 11 8.95 22.88 -13.61
N GLY A 12 9.43 21.71 -13.17
CA GLY A 12 9.96 21.47 -11.82
C GLY A 12 8.91 21.00 -10.81
N THR A 13 7.63 20.96 -11.16
CA THR A 13 6.55 20.57 -10.25
C THR A 13 6.74 19.13 -9.77
N PRO A 14 6.84 18.87 -8.45
CA PRO A 14 6.90 17.52 -7.91
C PRO A 14 5.56 16.82 -8.06
N VAL A 15 5.60 15.58 -8.57
CA VAL A 15 4.41 14.77 -8.85
C VAL A 15 4.66 13.31 -8.48
N VAL A 16 3.58 12.60 -8.20
CA VAL A 16 3.53 11.15 -8.34
C VAL A 16 2.68 10.80 -9.55
N VAL A 17 2.94 9.62 -10.12
CA VAL A 17 2.15 9.09 -11.21
C VAL A 17 1.26 7.99 -10.66
N GLU A 18 -0.03 8.11 -10.90
CA GLU A 18 -0.98 7.01 -10.81
C GLU A 18 -0.75 6.10 -12.03
N PRO A 19 -0.11 4.93 -11.88
CA PRO A 19 0.28 4.09 -13.00
C PRO A 19 -0.93 3.42 -13.69
N VAL A 20 -2.10 3.42 -13.04
CA VAL A 20 -3.32 2.78 -13.54
C VAL A 20 -4.09 3.75 -14.43
N THR A 21 -4.06 3.51 -15.74
CA THR A 21 -4.82 4.31 -16.70
C THR A 21 -6.19 3.68 -16.99
N PRO A 22 -7.30 4.42 -16.84
CA PRO A 22 -8.62 3.96 -17.25
C PRO A 22 -8.68 3.66 -18.76
N CYS A 23 -9.61 2.81 -19.21
CA CYS A 23 -9.65 2.39 -20.62
C CYS A 23 -10.06 3.48 -21.62
N GLY A 24 -10.50 4.65 -21.16
CA GLY A 24 -10.97 5.76 -22.00
C GLY A 24 -12.31 5.52 -22.72
N GLN A 25 -12.92 4.34 -22.61
CA GLN A 25 -14.13 3.96 -23.35
C GLN A 25 -15.43 4.01 -22.53
N ARG A 26 -15.42 4.65 -21.36
CA ARG A 26 -16.59 4.72 -20.45
C ARG A 26 -17.20 3.33 -20.18
N CYS A 27 -16.38 2.37 -19.78
CA CYS A 27 -16.89 1.08 -19.31
C CYS A 27 -17.49 1.23 -17.91
N ALA A 28 -18.38 0.31 -17.51
CA ALA A 28 -19.08 0.38 -16.22
C ALA A 28 -18.14 0.53 -15.01
N PHE A 29 -16.97 -0.11 -15.04
CA PHE A 29 -15.96 -0.01 -13.98
C PHE A 29 -15.31 1.38 -13.93
N CYS A 30 -14.86 1.89 -15.08
CA CYS A 30 -14.22 3.20 -15.13
C CYS A 30 -15.21 4.32 -14.79
N ASP A 31 -16.45 4.22 -15.27
CA ASP A 31 -17.51 5.19 -14.95
C ASP A 31 -17.94 5.12 -13.47
N GLY A 32 -17.89 3.93 -12.87
CA GLY A 32 -18.17 3.72 -11.45
C GLY A 32 -17.02 4.10 -10.51
N GLY A 33 -15.82 4.38 -11.04
CA GLY A 33 -14.62 4.66 -10.25
C GLY A 33 -13.80 3.44 -9.87
N ASP A 34 -14.26 2.23 -10.13
CA ASP A 34 -13.55 0.96 -9.91
C ASP A 34 -12.66 0.59 -11.10
N TYR A 35 -11.87 1.54 -11.61
CA TYR A 35 -11.05 1.32 -12.80
C TYR A 35 -9.97 0.24 -12.62
N ASN A 36 -9.60 -0.11 -11.38
CA ASN A 36 -8.79 -1.30 -11.07
C ASN A 36 -9.42 -2.62 -11.54
N LEU A 37 -10.74 -2.68 -11.67
CA LEU A 37 -11.47 -3.86 -12.14
C LEU A 37 -11.70 -3.84 -13.66
N CYS A 38 -11.26 -2.79 -14.35
CA CYS A 38 -11.41 -2.69 -15.80
C CYS A 38 -10.50 -3.71 -16.50
N PRO A 39 -11.04 -4.60 -17.35
CA PRO A 39 -10.30 -5.74 -17.91
C PRO A 39 -9.16 -5.34 -18.86
N THR A 40 -9.19 -4.11 -19.39
CA THR A 40 -8.13 -3.60 -20.26
C THR A 40 -7.11 -2.73 -19.53
N SER A 41 -7.47 -2.17 -18.37
CA SER A 41 -6.61 -1.25 -17.61
C SER A 41 -5.30 -1.91 -17.17
N VAL A 42 -5.34 -3.20 -16.79
CA VAL A 42 -4.17 -3.91 -16.26
C VAL A 42 -3.00 -3.95 -17.27
N ARG A 43 -3.31 -4.00 -18.57
CA ARG A 43 -2.31 -3.98 -19.65
C ARG A 43 -1.66 -2.60 -19.84
N GLN A 44 -2.30 -1.56 -19.33
CA GLN A 44 -1.86 -0.17 -19.42
C GLN A 44 -1.15 0.30 -18.16
N VAL A 45 -0.95 -0.57 -17.17
CA VAL A 45 -0.29 -0.20 -15.92
C VAL A 45 1.19 -0.01 -16.16
N LEU A 46 1.66 1.23 -15.98
CA LEU A 46 3.08 1.57 -16.09
C LEU A 46 3.90 0.72 -15.11
N GLY A 47 4.99 0.14 -15.59
CA GLY A 47 5.84 -0.74 -14.79
C GLY A 47 5.30 -2.16 -14.57
N ILE A 48 4.15 -2.52 -15.13
CA ILE A 48 3.62 -3.90 -15.15
C ILE A 48 3.31 -4.34 -16.59
N GLY A 49 2.32 -3.73 -17.23
CA GLY A 49 1.91 -4.02 -18.61
C GLY A 49 2.64 -3.17 -19.66
N ALA A 50 3.26 -2.07 -19.22
CA ALA A 50 4.07 -1.17 -20.02
C ALA A 50 5.37 -0.80 -19.28
N ASP A 51 6.27 -0.08 -19.94
CA ASP A 51 7.47 0.48 -19.31
C ASP A 51 7.10 1.40 -18.14
N GLY A 52 7.98 1.46 -17.13
CA GLY A 52 7.69 2.14 -15.86
C GLY A 52 8.82 3.07 -15.42
N GLY A 53 8.75 3.53 -14.18
CA GLY A 53 9.63 4.57 -13.64
C GLY A 53 11.01 4.11 -13.16
N MET A 54 11.44 2.87 -13.42
CA MET A 54 12.86 2.50 -13.27
C MET A 54 13.67 3.03 -14.46
N ALA A 55 13.61 4.34 -14.67
CA ALA A 55 14.17 5.07 -15.80
C ALA A 55 14.41 6.54 -15.40
N GLU A 56 15.21 7.26 -16.17
CA GLU A 56 15.44 8.70 -15.95
C GLU A 56 14.21 9.54 -16.30
N TYR A 57 13.44 9.09 -17.29
CA TYR A 57 12.20 9.71 -17.74
C TYR A 57 11.15 8.64 -18.00
N VAL A 58 9.88 8.95 -17.70
CA VAL A 58 8.75 8.10 -18.03
C VAL A 58 7.61 8.96 -18.56
N ALA A 59 6.99 8.52 -19.66
CA ALA A 59 5.78 9.15 -20.18
C ALA A 59 4.57 8.58 -19.45
N ALA A 60 3.69 9.46 -18.99
CA ALA A 60 2.45 9.09 -18.30
C ALA A 60 1.27 9.92 -18.82
N ASP A 61 0.06 9.38 -18.67
CA ASP A 61 -1.16 10.11 -18.98
C ASP A 61 -1.31 11.30 -18.02
N ALA A 62 -1.68 12.47 -18.56
CA ALA A 62 -1.85 13.68 -17.78
C ALA A 62 -2.90 13.52 -16.66
N ALA A 63 -3.92 12.69 -16.85
CA ALA A 63 -4.92 12.39 -15.82
C ALA A 63 -4.35 11.57 -14.65
N GLY A 64 -3.27 10.81 -14.89
CA GLY A 64 -2.54 10.06 -13.87
C GLY A 64 -1.52 10.90 -13.11
N ILE A 65 -1.27 12.16 -13.50
CA ILE A 65 -0.35 13.03 -12.78
C ILE A 65 -1.02 13.61 -11.54
N VAL A 66 -0.43 13.37 -10.37
CA VAL A 66 -0.91 13.88 -9.08
C VAL A 66 0.16 14.81 -8.50
N PRO A 67 -0.10 16.13 -8.47
CA PRO A 67 0.81 17.10 -7.86
C PRO A 67 1.00 16.86 -6.37
N LEU A 68 2.24 16.99 -5.90
CA LEU A 68 2.64 16.84 -4.49
C LEU A 68 3.54 18.01 -4.06
N PRO A 69 3.02 19.26 -4.07
CA PRO A 69 3.83 20.43 -3.77
C PRO A 69 4.42 20.43 -2.35
N GLY A 70 3.83 19.68 -1.41
CA GLY A 70 4.29 19.60 -0.02
C GLY A 70 5.47 18.66 0.23
N ILE A 71 5.89 17.83 -0.73
CA ILE A 71 6.90 16.77 -0.51
C ILE A 71 8.36 17.30 -0.38
N GLY A 72 8.59 18.57 -0.77
CA GLY A 72 9.90 19.21 -0.69
C GLY A 72 10.97 18.47 -1.51
N ASP A 73 12.15 18.28 -0.91
CA ASP A 73 13.29 17.60 -1.54
C ASP A 73 13.23 16.07 -1.44
N GLY A 74 12.28 15.53 -0.67
CA GLY A 74 12.08 14.10 -0.47
C GLY A 74 11.33 13.42 -1.62
N LEU A 75 11.63 13.74 -2.87
CA LEU A 75 10.82 13.26 -4.01
C LEU A 75 10.78 11.73 -4.13
N GLY A 76 11.90 11.06 -3.85
CA GLY A 76 11.96 9.59 -3.84
C GLY A 76 11.03 8.96 -2.79
N ASP A 77 10.77 9.66 -1.69
CA ASP A 77 9.86 9.20 -0.64
C ASP A 77 8.40 9.20 -1.11
N ALA A 78 8.07 10.05 -2.09
CA ALA A 78 6.74 10.10 -2.70
C ALA A 78 6.38 8.82 -3.46
N SER A 79 7.35 7.95 -3.78
CA SER A 79 7.06 6.64 -4.37
C SER A 79 6.12 5.81 -3.49
N LEU A 80 6.08 6.06 -2.18
CA LEU A 80 5.19 5.39 -1.24
C LEU A 80 3.71 5.77 -1.39
N VAL A 81 3.37 6.82 -2.14
CA VAL A 81 1.97 7.19 -2.38
C VAL A 81 1.21 6.07 -3.09
N GLU A 82 1.85 5.35 -4.00
CA GLU A 82 1.24 4.23 -4.70
C GLU A 82 0.86 3.06 -3.77
N PRO A 83 1.77 2.49 -2.95
CA PRO A 83 1.39 1.44 -2.01
C PRO A 83 0.46 1.94 -0.90
N LEU A 84 0.53 3.22 -0.51
CA LEU A 84 -0.46 3.84 0.38
C LEU A 84 -1.85 3.88 -0.26
N ALA A 85 -1.98 4.07 -1.58
CA ALA A 85 -3.26 4.08 -2.26
C ALA A 85 -3.91 2.70 -2.26
N VAL A 86 -3.12 1.63 -2.40
CA VAL A 86 -3.59 0.25 -2.23
C VAL A 86 -4.18 0.07 -0.82
N CYS A 87 -3.49 0.58 0.20
CA CYS A 87 -3.96 0.52 1.58
C CYS A 87 -5.23 1.35 1.82
N ALA A 88 -5.29 2.59 1.31
CA ALA A 88 -6.44 3.46 1.42
C ALA A 88 -7.68 2.82 0.77
N HIS A 89 -7.51 2.23 -0.42
CA HIS A 89 -8.55 1.47 -1.11
C HIS A 89 -9.06 0.30 -0.26
N GLY A 90 -8.16 -0.55 0.25
CA GLY A 90 -8.54 -1.69 1.07
C GLY A 90 -9.28 -1.30 2.35
N LEU A 91 -8.80 -0.25 3.04
CA LEU A 91 -9.46 0.30 4.23
C LEU A 91 -10.85 0.87 3.91
N ARG A 92 -11.01 1.53 2.76
CA ARG A 92 -12.31 2.01 2.27
C ARG A 92 -13.27 0.86 1.97
N LEU A 93 -12.82 -0.20 1.32
CA LEU A 93 -13.65 -1.42 1.09
C LEU A 93 -14.07 -2.07 2.40
N ALA A 94 -13.21 -2.02 3.41
CA ALA A 94 -13.49 -2.52 4.76
C ALA A 94 -14.42 -1.61 5.58
N ASP A 95 -14.80 -0.44 5.05
CA ASP A 95 -15.52 0.61 5.78
C ASP A 95 -14.82 0.97 7.11
N ALA A 96 -13.48 1.01 7.07
CA ALA A 96 -12.65 1.33 8.21
C ALA A 96 -12.76 2.83 8.51
N GLY A 97 -13.11 3.20 9.76
CA GLY A 97 -13.25 4.61 10.16
C GLY A 97 -14.45 4.88 11.07
N ALA A 98 -15.40 3.95 11.20
CA ALA A 98 -16.45 4.07 12.21
C ALA A 98 -15.88 3.84 13.62
N GLY A 99 -15.86 4.89 14.45
CA GLY A 99 -15.91 4.78 15.91
C GLY A 99 -14.66 4.28 16.65
N GLY A 100 -13.43 4.54 16.18
CA GLY A 100 -12.22 4.20 16.93
C GLY A 100 -11.91 2.70 16.98
N SER A 101 -12.27 1.99 15.91
CA SER A 101 -12.04 0.54 15.75
C SER A 101 -10.56 0.15 15.97
N ARG A 102 -10.33 -1.03 16.54
CA ARG A 102 -9.01 -1.63 16.71
C ARG A 102 -8.62 -2.39 15.45
N VAL A 103 -7.44 -2.08 14.92
CA VAL A 103 -6.89 -2.67 13.69
C VAL A 103 -5.61 -3.44 14.01
N LEU A 104 -5.54 -4.69 13.57
CA LEU A 104 -4.29 -5.45 13.55
C LEU A 104 -3.80 -5.55 12.12
N VAL A 105 -2.55 -5.18 11.87
CA VAL A 105 -1.87 -5.47 10.60
C VAL A 105 -0.91 -6.63 10.79
N ILE A 106 -1.10 -7.71 10.04
CA ILE A 106 -0.21 -8.87 10.03
C ILE A 106 0.75 -8.76 8.86
N GLY A 107 2.04 -8.58 9.17
CA GLY A 107 3.10 -8.35 8.19
C GLY A 107 3.68 -6.95 8.29
N GLY A 108 4.97 -6.85 8.63
CA GLY A 108 5.71 -5.57 8.77
C GLY A 108 6.47 -5.13 7.51
N GLY A 109 6.11 -5.62 6.33
CA GLY A 109 6.71 -5.14 5.07
C GLY A 109 6.21 -3.74 4.70
N ALA A 110 6.71 -3.18 3.59
CA ALA A 110 6.31 -1.85 3.13
C ALA A 110 4.78 -1.69 3.03
N LEU A 111 4.07 -2.67 2.45
CA LEU A 111 2.60 -2.66 2.34
C LEU A 111 1.90 -2.65 3.72
N GLY A 112 2.36 -3.46 4.66
CA GLY A 112 1.78 -3.51 6.01
C GLY A 112 2.02 -2.22 6.80
N LEU A 113 3.21 -1.63 6.67
CA LEU A 113 3.50 -0.33 7.29
C LEU A 113 2.73 0.82 6.64
N CYS A 114 2.49 0.76 5.32
CA CYS A 114 1.57 1.68 4.63
C CYS A 114 0.12 1.50 5.12
N ALA A 115 -0.33 0.26 5.33
CA ALA A 115 -1.66 -0.03 5.86
C ALA A 115 -1.84 0.51 7.27
N ALA A 116 -0.81 0.36 8.11
CA ALA A 116 -0.79 0.93 9.45
C ALA A 116 -0.83 2.45 9.41
N ALA A 117 -0.02 3.09 8.56
CA ALA A 117 0.00 4.54 8.41
C ALA A 117 -1.36 5.10 7.93
N ALA A 118 -1.98 4.48 6.93
CA ALA A 118 -3.31 4.86 6.44
C ALA A 118 -4.39 4.67 7.51
N ALA A 119 -4.38 3.55 8.26
CA ALA A 119 -5.32 3.32 9.35
C ALA A 119 -5.13 4.32 10.51
N ARG A 120 -3.89 4.70 10.83
CA ARG A 120 -3.59 5.74 11.82
C ARG A 120 -4.08 7.12 11.38
N HIS A 121 -3.96 7.44 10.09
CA HIS A 121 -4.49 8.69 9.54
C HIS A 121 -6.02 8.78 9.68
N LEU A 122 -6.73 7.65 9.64
CA LEU A 122 -8.16 7.55 9.93
C LEU A 122 -8.50 7.63 11.44
N GLY A 123 -7.50 7.80 12.31
CA GLY A 123 -7.70 7.88 13.77
C GLY A 123 -7.91 6.55 14.47
N LEU A 124 -7.55 5.43 13.85
CA LEU A 124 -7.76 4.07 14.40
C LEU A 124 -6.67 3.67 15.41
N ASP A 125 -7.01 2.75 16.32
CA ASP A 125 -6.05 2.08 17.21
C ASP A 125 -5.36 0.94 16.44
N VAL A 126 -4.08 1.10 16.13
CA VAL A 126 -3.37 0.20 15.20
C VAL A 126 -2.25 -0.53 15.91
N ALA A 127 -2.25 -1.85 15.78
CA ALA A 127 -1.13 -2.71 16.15
C ALA A 127 -0.53 -3.39 14.90
N VAL A 128 0.79 -3.62 14.90
CA VAL A 128 1.50 -4.28 13.78
C VAL A 128 2.23 -5.53 14.28
N GLN A 129 1.89 -6.69 13.71
CA GLN A 129 2.63 -7.92 13.91
C GLN A 129 3.74 -8.03 12.85
N ALA A 130 4.99 -7.83 13.27
CA ALA A 130 6.15 -7.85 12.39
C ALA A 130 7.22 -8.87 12.82
N ARG A 131 7.87 -9.51 11.84
CA ARG A 131 8.87 -10.57 12.06
C ARG A 131 10.22 -10.00 12.48
N HIS A 132 10.67 -8.94 11.82
CA HIS A 132 12.01 -8.38 12.00
C HIS A 132 12.00 -7.11 12.86
N GLU A 133 13.10 -6.84 13.56
CA GLU A 133 13.23 -5.70 14.47
C GLU A 133 13.08 -4.35 13.77
N ALA A 134 13.75 -4.17 12.62
CA ALA A 134 13.63 -2.96 11.82
C ALA A 134 12.17 -2.62 11.48
N GLN A 135 11.34 -3.64 11.22
CA GLN A 135 9.92 -3.48 10.92
C GLN A 135 9.10 -3.06 12.15
N ARG A 136 9.41 -3.60 13.34
CA ARG A 136 8.78 -3.19 14.61
C ARG A 136 9.16 -1.76 14.97
N VAL A 137 10.43 -1.39 14.80
CA VAL A 137 10.92 -0.01 15.01
C VAL A 137 10.21 0.95 14.06
N ALA A 138 10.11 0.60 12.77
CA ALA A 138 9.37 1.40 11.80
C ALA A 138 7.89 1.55 12.17
N ALA A 139 7.23 0.47 12.62
CA ALA A 139 5.84 0.50 13.10
C ALA A 139 5.67 1.45 14.32
N GLY A 140 6.59 1.43 15.26
CA GLY A 140 6.58 2.36 16.41
C GLY A 140 6.74 3.82 15.99
N ARG A 141 7.62 4.11 15.01
CA ARG A 141 7.84 5.47 14.47
C ARG A 141 6.59 6.04 13.79
N ILE A 142 5.76 5.20 13.15
CA ILE A 142 4.48 5.62 12.57
C ILE A 142 3.32 5.64 13.59
N GLY A 143 3.61 5.36 14.87
CA GLY A 143 2.65 5.42 15.97
C GLY A 143 1.75 4.19 16.10
N ALA A 144 2.17 3.04 15.57
CA ALA A 144 1.50 1.76 15.81
C ALA A 144 2.10 1.05 17.04
N SER A 145 1.27 0.28 17.73
CA SER A 145 1.67 -0.52 18.89
C SER A 145 2.05 -1.95 18.50
N GLU A 146 2.63 -2.69 19.45
CA GLU A 146 2.72 -4.15 19.31
C GLU A 146 1.37 -4.81 19.65
N PRO A 147 1.03 -5.96 19.02
CA PRO A 147 -0.23 -6.62 19.27
C PRO A 147 -0.32 -7.18 20.70
N ASP A 148 -1.43 -6.92 21.38
CA ASP A 148 -1.79 -7.50 22.69
C ASP A 148 -2.44 -8.89 22.54
N ASP A 149 -2.98 -9.50 23.60
CA ASP A 149 -3.74 -10.77 23.50
C ASP A 149 -5.22 -10.61 23.09
N GLY A 150 -5.62 -9.37 22.77
CA GLY A 150 -6.99 -8.97 22.47
C GLY A 150 -7.52 -9.46 21.12
N ARG A 151 -8.69 -8.95 20.76
CA ARG A 151 -9.30 -9.13 19.44
C ARG A 151 -9.50 -7.78 18.78
N TYR A 152 -9.54 -7.81 17.45
CA TYR A 152 -9.53 -6.61 16.61
C TYR A 152 -10.79 -6.57 15.75
N ASP A 153 -11.31 -5.37 15.52
CA ASP A 153 -12.47 -5.13 14.66
C ASP A 153 -12.14 -5.44 13.20
N LEU A 154 -10.94 -5.04 12.78
CA LEU A 154 -10.37 -5.29 11.47
C LEU A 154 -8.99 -5.93 11.62
N VAL A 155 -8.75 -7.00 10.88
CA VAL A 155 -7.41 -7.56 10.70
C VAL A 155 -7.01 -7.46 9.24
N VAL A 156 -5.94 -6.73 8.96
CA VAL A 156 -5.34 -6.58 7.63
C VAL A 156 -4.25 -7.61 7.48
N ASP A 157 -4.44 -8.56 6.56
CA ASP A 157 -3.37 -9.45 6.14
C ASP A 157 -2.54 -8.80 5.03
N ALA A 158 -1.33 -8.39 5.42
CA ALA A 158 -0.30 -7.85 4.54
C ALA A 158 0.88 -8.84 4.36
N ALA A 159 0.73 -10.10 4.76
CA ALA A 159 1.72 -11.16 4.63
C ALA A 159 1.39 -12.16 3.51
N GLY A 160 0.12 -12.48 3.30
CA GLY A 160 -0.35 -13.28 2.16
C GLY A 160 0.04 -14.76 2.25
N SER A 161 -0.10 -15.36 3.43
CA SER A 161 0.17 -16.79 3.66
C SER A 161 -0.98 -17.48 4.40
N PRO A 162 -1.15 -18.81 4.25
CA PRO A 162 -2.16 -19.56 5.00
C PRO A 162 -2.05 -19.37 6.52
N GLU A 163 -0.84 -19.27 7.05
CA GLU A 163 -0.59 -19.03 8.48
C GLU A 163 -1.04 -17.62 8.89
N ALA A 164 -0.75 -16.61 8.07
CA ALA A 164 -1.21 -15.24 8.31
C ALA A 164 -2.74 -15.15 8.24
N LEU A 165 -3.38 -15.86 7.32
CA LEU A 165 -4.84 -15.93 7.21
C LEU A 165 -5.49 -16.59 8.43
N ALA A 166 -4.95 -17.74 8.85
CA ALA A 166 -5.40 -18.45 10.03
C ALA A 166 -5.28 -17.57 11.28
N GLU A 167 -4.16 -16.86 11.39
CA GLU A 167 -3.93 -15.89 12.46
C GLU A 167 -4.92 -14.73 12.39
N ALA A 168 -5.14 -14.15 11.20
CA ALA A 168 -6.06 -13.05 11.01
C ALA A 168 -7.47 -13.42 11.47
N ALA A 169 -7.96 -14.59 11.06
CA ALA A 169 -9.26 -15.09 11.49
C ALA A 169 -9.33 -15.37 13.00
N ARG A 170 -8.23 -15.82 13.61
CA ARG A 170 -8.14 -16.05 15.07
C ARG A 170 -8.19 -14.74 15.86
N ARG A 171 -7.53 -13.69 15.36
CA ARG A 171 -7.37 -12.37 15.98
C ARG A 171 -8.55 -11.44 15.73
N ALA A 172 -9.31 -11.65 14.66
CA ALA A 172 -10.57 -10.96 14.44
C ALA A 172 -11.59 -11.30 15.55
N ARG A 173 -12.34 -10.30 16.02
CA ARG A 173 -13.47 -10.53 16.92
C ARG A 173 -14.63 -11.20 16.20
N ARG A 174 -15.65 -11.63 16.96
CA ARG A 174 -16.94 -12.04 16.38
C ARG A 174 -17.57 -10.86 15.63
N GLY A 175 -18.09 -11.11 14.42
CA GLY A 175 -18.59 -10.10 13.48
C GLY A 175 -17.51 -9.15 12.97
N GLY A 176 -16.23 -9.50 13.09
CA GLY A 176 -15.10 -8.69 12.61
C GLY A 176 -14.80 -8.92 11.13
N THR A 177 -13.92 -8.07 10.60
CA THR A 177 -13.48 -8.13 9.20
C THR A 177 -12.03 -8.60 9.10
N VAL A 178 -11.76 -9.47 8.14
CA VAL A 178 -10.41 -9.79 7.68
C VAL A 178 -10.26 -9.24 6.26
N LEU A 179 -9.33 -8.30 6.08
CA LEU A 179 -8.98 -7.71 4.79
C LEU A 179 -7.72 -8.39 4.25
N LEU A 180 -7.84 -9.13 3.16
CA LEU A 180 -6.73 -9.72 2.43
C LEU A 180 -6.16 -8.66 1.49
N LEU A 181 -5.08 -8.02 1.92
CA LEU A 181 -4.44 -6.95 1.16
C LEU A 181 -3.20 -7.44 0.41
N ALA A 182 -2.52 -8.44 0.95
CA ALA A 182 -1.41 -9.11 0.26
C ALA A 182 -1.88 -10.05 -0.85
N ASN A 183 -1.00 -10.28 -1.82
CA ASN A 183 -1.22 -11.27 -2.87
C ASN A 183 -1.07 -12.69 -2.32
N TYR A 184 -2.00 -13.55 -2.70
CA TYR A 184 -1.91 -15.00 -2.53
C TYR A 184 -1.49 -15.63 -3.86
N TRP A 185 -0.29 -16.20 -3.93
CA TRP A 185 0.33 -16.66 -5.17
C TRP A 185 -0.09 -18.07 -5.62
N GLY A 186 -1.09 -18.66 -4.98
CA GLY A 186 -1.70 -19.94 -5.35
C GLY A 186 -3.00 -19.78 -6.14
N THR A 187 -3.56 -20.89 -6.61
CA THR A 187 -4.90 -20.90 -7.24
C THR A 187 -6.03 -20.70 -6.24
N ASP A 188 -5.81 -21.15 -5.00
CA ASP A 188 -6.85 -21.23 -3.97
C ASP A 188 -6.45 -20.48 -2.70
N ILE A 189 -7.45 -19.87 -2.06
CA ILE A 189 -7.35 -19.34 -0.70
C ILE A 189 -8.15 -20.28 0.21
N VAL A 190 -7.46 -21.04 1.05
CA VAL A 190 -8.09 -21.97 1.99
C VAL A 190 -8.44 -21.24 3.28
N LEU A 191 -9.74 -21.02 3.50
CA LEU A 191 -10.22 -20.29 4.68
C LEU A 191 -10.19 -21.16 5.96
N PRO A 192 -9.86 -20.58 7.13
CA PRO A 192 -9.95 -21.25 8.42
C PRO A 192 -11.42 -21.40 8.85
N GLY A 193 -12.11 -22.38 8.27
CA GLY A 193 -13.57 -22.49 8.26
C GLY A 193 -14.23 -22.38 9.64
N GLY A 194 -13.66 -23.00 10.67
CA GLY A 194 -14.19 -22.90 12.04
C GLY A 194 -14.19 -21.45 12.55
N SER A 195 -13.09 -20.72 12.39
CA SER A 195 -13.02 -19.32 12.83
C SER A 195 -13.94 -18.43 11.99
N VAL A 196 -13.94 -18.61 10.67
CA VAL A 196 -14.78 -17.81 9.76
C VAL A 196 -16.26 -18.00 10.05
N MET A 197 -16.72 -19.25 10.13
CA MET A 197 -18.13 -19.59 10.33
C MET A 197 -18.60 -19.20 11.74
N PHE A 198 -17.93 -19.66 12.80
CA PHE A 198 -18.44 -19.46 14.16
C PHE A 198 -18.31 -18.02 14.64
N LYS A 199 -17.50 -17.19 13.99
CA LYS A 199 -17.41 -15.76 14.29
C LYS A 199 -18.15 -14.89 13.29
N GLU A 200 -18.78 -15.46 12.26
CA GLU A 200 -19.42 -14.70 11.18
C GLU A 200 -18.47 -13.63 10.60
N LEU A 201 -17.24 -14.04 10.27
CA LEU A 201 -16.23 -13.10 9.78
C LEU A 201 -16.60 -12.62 8.37
N ARG A 202 -16.44 -11.32 8.15
CA ARG A 202 -16.41 -10.74 6.79
C ARG A 202 -15.02 -10.90 6.22
N ILE A 203 -14.90 -11.57 5.08
CA ILE A 203 -13.63 -11.69 4.36
C ILE A 203 -13.71 -10.77 3.14
N LEU A 204 -12.80 -9.81 3.06
CA LEU A 204 -12.73 -8.84 1.96
C LEU A 204 -11.37 -8.94 1.27
N THR A 205 -11.34 -8.64 -0.01
CA THR A 205 -10.13 -8.53 -0.81
C THR A 205 -10.09 -7.15 -1.47
N GLY A 206 -8.89 -6.70 -1.82
CA GLY A 206 -8.68 -5.49 -2.59
C GLY A 206 -7.58 -5.73 -3.62
N ILE A 207 -7.68 -5.05 -4.76
CA ILE A 207 -6.66 -5.10 -5.81
C ILE A 207 -6.42 -3.69 -6.32
N MET A 208 -5.16 -3.24 -6.30
CA MET A 208 -4.79 -1.89 -6.70
C MET A 208 -5.64 -0.84 -5.95
N TYR A 209 -6.21 0.12 -6.66
CA TYR A 209 -7.03 1.20 -6.11
C TYR A 209 -7.87 1.87 -7.19
N GLY A 210 -8.84 2.69 -6.77
CA GLY A 210 -9.79 3.35 -7.64
C GLY A 210 -10.17 4.74 -7.14
N ARG A 211 -11.42 5.10 -7.40
CA ARG A 211 -12.07 6.31 -6.90
C ARG A 211 -13.28 5.94 -6.06
N GLY A 212 -13.39 6.54 -4.88
CA GLY A 212 -14.57 6.44 -4.02
C GLY A 212 -15.29 7.79 -3.87
N PRO A 213 -16.29 7.86 -2.96
CA PRO A 213 -17.01 9.11 -2.68
C PRO A 213 -16.11 10.27 -2.24
N GLY A 214 -14.96 9.97 -1.62
CA GLY A 214 -13.98 10.93 -1.14
C GLY A 214 -12.95 11.40 -2.20
N GLY A 215 -13.05 10.94 -3.46
CA GLY A 215 -12.06 11.22 -4.50
C GLY A 215 -11.21 9.99 -4.85
N ARG A 216 -10.06 10.21 -5.48
CA ARG A 216 -9.17 9.10 -5.84
C ARG A 216 -8.43 8.58 -4.61
N ASP A 217 -8.26 7.28 -4.53
CA ASP A 217 -7.50 6.64 -3.45
C ASP A 217 -6.03 7.11 -3.47
N ILE A 218 -5.44 7.42 -4.64
CA ILE A 218 -4.09 8.00 -4.79
C ILE A 218 -3.95 9.39 -4.17
N GLU A 219 -5.00 10.22 -4.25
CA GLU A 219 -5.02 11.57 -3.65
C GLU A 219 -5.15 11.47 -2.13
N THR A 220 -5.93 10.50 -1.65
CA THR A 220 -6.03 10.18 -0.22
C THR A 220 -4.66 9.74 0.31
N ALA A 221 -3.96 8.88 -0.43
CA ALA A 221 -2.63 8.41 -0.07
C ALA A 221 -1.58 9.53 -0.05
N ALA A 222 -1.64 10.46 -1.01
CA ALA A 222 -0.81 11.66 -1.02
C ALA A 222 -1.03 12.48 0.28
N ALA A 223 -2.28 12.70 0.66
CA ALA A 223 -2.61 13.41 1.90
C ALA A 223 -2.13 12.69 3.17
N VAL A 224 -2.18 11.35 3.21
CA VAL A 224 -1.62 10.57 4.32
C VAL A 224 -0.12 10.84 4.48
N LEU A 225 0.62 10.83 3.36
CA LEU A 225 2.06 11.05 3.38
C LEU A 225 2.44 12.50 3.73
N GLU A 226 1.73 13.49 3.17
CA GLU A 226 1.94 14.91 3.50
C GLU A 226 1.63 15.22 4.96
N ALA A 227 0.59 14.60 5.53
CA ALA A 227 0.23 14.78 6.93
C ALA A 227 1.25 14.17 7.90
N ASN A 228 2.02 13.15 7.47
CA ASN A 228 3.04 12.52 8.30
C ASN A 228 4.27 12.06 7.50
N PRO A 229 5.24 12.96 7.24
CA PRO A 229 6.48 12.63 6.54
C PRO A 229 7.34 11.56 7.23
N GLU A 230 7.11 11.30 8.53
CA GLU A 230 7.80 10.23 9.25
C GLU A 230 7.48 8.85 8.69
N VAL A 231 6.32 8.67 8.02
CA VAL A 231 5.95 7.43 7.33
C VAL A 231 7.02 7.03 6.32
N ALA A 232 7.46 7.95 5.47
CA ALA A 232 8.51 7.63 4.50
C ALA A 232 9.87 7.40 5.17
N ARG A 233 10.23 8.23 6.14
CA ARG A 233 11.50 8.09 6.88
C ARG A 233 11.60 6.78 7.66
N ALA A 234 10.47 6.20 8.03
CA ALA A 234 10.40 4.91 8.71
C ALA A 234 10.44 3.73 7.72
N ILE A 235 9.85 3.87 6.53
CA ILE A 235 9.65 2.76 5.58
C ILE A 235 10.79 2.67 4.55
N VAL A 236 11.27 3.79 4.01
CA VAL A 236 12.35 3.83 3.00
C VAL A 236 13.71 3.64 3.68
N THR A 237 14.25 2.43 3.59
CA THR A 237 15.50 2.07 4.27
C THR A 237 16.74 2.19 3.40
N HIS A 238 16.61 1.99 2.08
CA HIS A 238 17.74 2.06 1.16
C HIS A 238 17.40 2.86 -0.09
N ARG A 239 18.41 3.59 -0.58
CA ARG A 239 18.35 4.41 -1.79
C ARG A 239 19.55 4.05 -2.65
N PHE A 240 19.29 3.66 -3.89
CA PHE A 240 20.33 3.33 -4.87
C PHE A 240 20.16 4.18 -6.13
N PRO A 241 21.25 4.53 -6.83
CA PRO A 241 21.14 5.09 -8.17
C PRO A 241 20.60 4.05 -9.17
N LEU A 242 20.14 4.50 -10.34
CA LEU A 242 19.58 3.62 -11.37
C LEU A 242 20.59 2.58 -11.90
N ASP A 243 21.87 2.92 -12.00
CA ASP A 243 22.93 2.03 -12.46
C ASP A 243 23.26 0.91 -11.44
N ALA A 244 22.86 1.09 -10.18
CA ALA A 244 22.97 0.11 -9.10
C ALA A 244 21.70 -0.76 -8.92
N ALA A 245 20.86 -0.88 -9.95
CA ALA A 245 19.58 -1.58 -9.85
C ALA A 245 19.72 -3.04 -9.38
N ALA A 246 20.72 -3.77 -9.86
CA ALA A 246 20.95 -5.16 -9.45
C ALA A 246 21.21 -5.27 -7.94
N GLU A 247 22.09 -4.43 -7.40
CA GLU A 247 22.39 -4.40 -5.96
C GLU A 247 21.18 -3.97 -5.14
N ALA A 248 20.36 -3.04 -5.67
CA ALA A 248 19.11 -2.63 -5.04
C ALA A 248 18.13 -3.79 -4.87
N PHE A 249 17.98 -4.64 -5.90
CA PHE A 249 17.12 -5.83 -5.83
C PHE A 249 17.67 -6.87 -4.84
N GLU A 250 18.99 -7.07 -4.79
CA GLU A 250 19.60 -7.95 -3.78
C GLU A 250 19.36 -7.43 -2.36
N ALA A 251 19.57 -6.14 -2.12
CA ALA A 251 19.31 -5.51 -0.83
C ALA A 251 17.83 -5.66 -0.42
N ALA A 252 16.89 -5.49 -1.36
CA ALA A 252 15.46 -5.64 -1.12
C ALA A 252 15.07 -7.06 -0.69
N ALA A 253 15.83 -8.08 -1.09
CA ALA A 253 15.62 -9.47 -0.68
C ALA A 253 16.08 -9.74 0.78
N ARG A 254 17.03 -8.97 1.30
CA ARG A 254 17.66 -9.16 2.61
C ARG A 254 16.88 -8.51 3.77
N ARG A 255 15.61 -8.91 3.93
CA ARG A 255 14.72 -8.35 4.98
C ARG A 255 15.21 -8.58 6.41
N ALA A 256 15.91 -9.69 6.64
CA ALA A 256 16.51 -9.99 7.94
C ALA A 256 17.63 -9.01 8.34
N GLU A 257 18.24 -8.35 7.35
CA GLU A 257 19.30 -7.35 7.54
C GLU A 257 18.73 -5.92 7.68
N GLY A 258 17.40 -5.76 7.74
CA GLY A 258 16.74 -4.48 7.97
C GLY A 258 16.16 -3.81 6.72
N ALA A 259 16.18 -4.47 5.56
CA ALA A 259 15.51 -3.96 4.36
C ALA A 259 13.98 -3.98 4.51
N ILE A 260 13.32 -2.85 4.22
CA ILE A 260 11.85 -2.69 4.21
C ILE A 260 11.40 -2.23 2.84
N LYS A 261 11.78 -1.00 2.47
CA LYS A 261 11.57 -0.43 1.14
C LYS A 261 12.92 0.06 0.59
N VAL A 262 13.23 -0.41 -0.61
CA VAL A 262 14.37 0.04 -1.41
C VAL A 262 13.82 0.85 -2.57
N ILE A 263 14.39 2.03 -2.80
CA ILE A 263 14.02 2.89 -3.93
C ILE A 263 15.22 3.14 -4.84
N LEU A 264 14.94 3.32 -6.13
CA LEU A 264 15.90 3.83 -7.09
C LEU A 264 15.70 5.33 -7.24
N VAL A 265 16.79 6.09 -7.13
CA VAL A 265 16.80 7.55 -7.26
C VAL A 265 17.70 7.89 -8.44
N PRO A 266 17.17 8.40 -9.56
CA PRO A 266 17.99 8.88 -10.66
C PRO A 266 18.96 9.96 -10.16
N ALA A 267 20.17 10.02 -10.73
CA ALA A 267 21.09 11.12 -10.43
C ALA A 267 20.42 12.46 -10.79
N ALA A 268 20.64 13.48 -9.96
CA ALA A 268 20.18 14.83 -10.29
C ALA A 268 20.88 15.28 -11.58
N SER A 269 20.09 15.61 -12.61
CA SER A 269 20.56 16.27 -13.83
C SER A 269 20.73 17.77 -13.64
#